data_AF-A0A804P489-F1
#
_entry.id   AF-A0A804P489-F1
#
_cell.length_a   1.000
_cell.length_b   1.000
_cell.length_c   1.000
_cell.angle_alpha   90.00
_cell.angle_beta   90.00
_cell.angle_gamma   90.00
#
_symmetry.space_group_name_H-M   'P 1'
#
loop_
_entity.id
_entity.type
_entity.pdbx_description
1 polymer ?
#
loop_
_entity_poly.entity_id
_entity_poly.type
_entity_poly.pdbx_seq_one_letter_code
_entity_poly.pdbx_strand_id
1 'polypeptide(L)'
;MGRAVHTFEQQCRSFQDPRMLHAWLYEWRAQPQRSAARARRTPRPHPAQPSCGHQSTPVATNQRRAPPATFLQYRITDRLPCRGRRSSAAASDLLSPAPSLKSRLADGDTLYVLFLLSFSRTLAELAALAGYDYVVVDMEHGLGGIPEALACLRALDAARTPVVLCLPEASAVWAKKCRYPPRGVRGAAHPIVRASAYGFDDSYLSRCEDDTLVICQVETATAIAKIDANATVDGVDVVQMGPLDLSASMGYLWDLGNRKVRATLREAERKVLEAKKKKKAAAASGGNAAYLGGFAMQKAE
;
A
#
# COMPACT_ATOMS: atom_id res chain seq x y z
N MET A 1 -36.90 15.09 -36.45
CA MET A 1 -35.44 14.84 -36.53
C MET A 1 -34.97 14.36 -35.16
N GLY A 2 -34.74 13.05 -35.01
CA GLY A 2 -34.28 12.48 -33.73
C GLY A 2 -32.86 12.95 -33.43
N ARG A 3 -32.65 13.62 -32.28
CA ARG A 3 -31.29 13.93 -31.81
C ARG A 3 -30.62 12.59 -31.48
N ALA A 4 -29.59 12.22 -32.24
CA ALA A 4 -28.76 11.08 -31.91
C ALA A 4 -28.17 11.32 -30.51
N VAL A 5 -28.58 10.51 -29.54
CA VAL A 5 -27.98 10.51 -28.21
C VAL A 5 -26.65 9.78 -28.37
N HIS A 6 -25.57 10.54 -28.47
CA HIS A 6 -24.23 9.95 -28.45
C HIS A 6 -24.00 9.30 -27.09
N THR A 7 -23.57 8.04 -27.11
CA THR A 7 -23.10 7.37 -25.90
C THR A 7 -21.81 8.04 -25.43
N PHE A 8 -21.49 7.90 -24.14
CA PHE A 8 -20.24 8.40 -23.56
C PHE A 8 -19.02 7.95 -24.38
N GLU A 9 -18.97 6.68 -24.79
CA GLU A 9 -17.89 6.16 -25.63
C GLU A 9 -17.81 6.83 -27.00
N GLN A 10 -18.93 7.15 -27.64
CA GLN A 10 -18.93 7.87 -28.92
C GLN A 10 -18.44 9.32 -28.75
N GLN A 11 -18.79 9.99 -27.65
CA GLN A 11 -18.29 11.32 -27.36
C GLN A 11 -16.77 11.31 -27.14
N CYS A 12 -16.24 10.35 -26.37
CA CYS A 12 -14.79 10.21 -26.19
C CYS A 12 -14.05 10.02 -27.52
N ARG A 13 -14.61 9.22 -28.45
CA ARG A 13 -14.00 8.98 -29.78
C ARG A 13 -14.06 10.18 -30.72
N SER A 14 -14.91 11.18 -30.45
CA SER A 14 -15.03 12.36 -31.32
C SER A 14 -13.88 13.37 -31.15
N PHE A 15 -13.10 13.25 -30.08
CA PHE A 15 -11.96 14.13 -29.82
C PHE A 15 -10.71 13.63 -30.57
N GLN A 16 -10.22 14.42 -31.53
CA GLN A 16 -8.95 14.17 -32.22
C GLN A 16 -7.74 14.63 -31.40
N ASP A 17 -7.91 15.63 -30.53
CA ASP A 17 -6.86 16.16 -29.63
C ASP A 17 -7.01 15.57 -28.21
N PRO A 18 -6.02 14.81 -27.70
CA PRO A 18 -6.04 14.24 -26.35
C PRO A 18 -6.20 15.27 -25.23
N ARG A 19 -5.74 16.51 -25.42
CA ARG A 19 -5.84 17.57 -24.40
C ARG A 19 -7.29 18.04 -24.25
N MET A 20 -8.03 18.11 -25.36
CA MET A 20 -9.45 18.44 -25.33
C MET A 20 -10.27 17.32 -24.69
N LEU A 21 -9.93 16.04 -24.97
CA LEU A 21 -10.56 14.90 -24.31
C LEU A 21 -10.36 14.95 -22.79
N HIS A 22 -9.15 15.27 -22.33
CA HIS A 22 -8.85 15.33 -20.90
C HIS A 22 -9.59 16.48 -20.20
N ALA A 23 -9.65 17.66 -20.82
CA ALA A 23 -10.44 18.79 -20.31
C ALA A 23 -11.94 18.45 -20.24
N TRP A 24 -12.48 17.83 -21.29
CA TRP A 24 -13.87 17.43 -21.35
C TRP A 24 -14.22 16.36 -20.30
N LEU A 25 -13.36 15.37 -20.08
CA LEU A 25 -13.57 14.35 -19.04
C LEU A 25 -13.60 14.95 -17.63
N TYR A 26 -12.77 15.97 -17.37
CA TYR A 26 -12.77 16.68 -16.10
C TYR A 26 -14.11 17.38 -15.85
N GLU A 27 -14.60 18.08 -16.86
CA GLU A 27 -15.88 18.81 -16.80
C GLU A 27 -17.08 17.86 -16.72
N TRP A 28 -17.05 16.74 -17.45
CA TRP A 28 -18.07 15.70 -17.39
C TRP A 28 -18.18 15.08 -15.99
N ARG A 29 -17.05 14.83 -15.32
CA ARG A 29 -17.02 14.31 -13.93
C ARG A 29 -17.55 15.31 -12.90
N ALA A 30 -17.42 16.60 -13.17
CA ALA A 30 -17.92 17.65 -12.29
C ALA A 30 -19.45 17.81 -12.36
N GLN A 31 -20.12 17.22 -13.36
CA GLN A 31 -21.57 17.34 -13.49
C GLN A 31 -22.30 16.60 -12.34
N PRO A 32 -23.31 17.24 -11.71
CA PRO A 32 -24.10 16.60 -10.67
C PRO A 32 -24.77 15.34 -11.21
N GLN A 33 -24.32 14.18 -10.72
CA GLN A 33 -24.97 12.90 -10.98
C GLN A 33 -26.38 12.98 -10.39
N ARG A 34 -27.41 13.01 -11.26
CA ARG A 34 -28.82 13.01 -10.85
C ARG A 34 -29.13 11.68 -10.14
N SER A 35 -28.85 11.62 -8.85
CA SER A 35 -29.26 10.51 -8.00
C SER A 35 -30.75 10.64 -7.71
N ALA A 36 -31.49 9.58 -7.99
CA ALA A 36 -32.93 9.50 -7.76
C ALA A 36 -33.25 9.81 -6.28
N ALA A 37 -33.99 10.88 -6.06
CA ALA A 37 -34.39 11.35 -4.74
C ALA A 37 -35.25 10.30 -4.02
N ARG A 38 -34.75 9.69 -2.94
CA ARG A 38 -35.55 8.83 -2.05
C ARG A 38 -35.83 9.55 -0.73
N ALA A 39 -37.10 9.48 -0.32
CA ALA A 39 -37.73 10.30 0.72
C ALA A 39 -37.06 10.23 2.11
N ARG A 40 -37.06 11.40 2.76
CA ARG A 40 -36.46 11.71 4.06
C ARG A 40 -37.20 10.98 5.19
N ARG A 41 -36.47 10.27 6.07
CA ARG A 41 -36.97 9.88 7.40
C ARG A 41 -36.39 10.84 8.45
N THR A 42 -37.28 11.46 9.21
CA THR A 42 -36.98 12.43 10.28
C THR A 42 -36.36 11.74 11.51
N PRO A 43 -35.27 12.26 12.10
CA PRO A 43 -34.65 11.70 13.31
C PRO A 43 -35.44 12.04 14.59
N ARG A 44 -35.45 11.13 15.57
CA ARG A 44 -35.95 11.38 16.93
C ARG A 44 -34.92 12.17 17.76
N PRO A 45 -35.36 13.06 18.68
CA PRO A 45 -34.48 13.91 19.49
C PRO A 45 -33.80 13.16 20.65
N HIS A 46 -32.53 13.50 20.90
CA HIS A 46 -31.72 12.99 22.01
C HIS A 46 -31.95 13.83 23.30
N PRO A 47 -31.96 13.22 24.50
CA PRO A 47 -32.12 13.93 25.77
C PRO A 47 -30.86 14.71 26.19
N ALA A 48 -31.11 15.85 26.86
CA ALA A 48 -30.15 16.86 27.28
C ALA A 48 -29.21 16.36 28.40
N GLN A 49 -27.91 16.72 28.32
CA GLN A 49 -26.93 16.49 29.39
C GLN A 49 -26.87 17.68 30.36
N PRO A 50 -26.59 17.46 31.66
CA PRO A 50 -26.49 18.51 32.66
C PRO A 50 -25.18 19.30 32.58
N SER A 51 -25.28 20.60 32.80
CA SER A 51 -24.21 21.60 32.75
C SER A 51 -23.25 21.51 33.94
N CYS A 52 -21.94 21.41 33.68
CA CYS A 52 -20.89 21.60 34.69
C CYS A 52 -20.41 23.05 34.67
N GLY A 53 -20.54 23.75 35.81
CA GLY A 53 -20.12 25.14 35.97
C GLY A 53 -18.61 25.23 36.18
N HIS A 54 -17.90 25.90 35.29
CA HIS A 54 -16.55 26.39 35.53
C HIS A 54 -16.52 27.90 35.31
N GLN A 55 -16.07 28.59 36.36
CA GLN A 55 -15.87 30.03 36.42
C GLN A 55 -14.68 30.38 35.53
N SER A 56 -14.92 31.19 34.50
CA SER A 56 -13.87 31.75 33.63
C SER A 56 -13.69 33.24 33.92
N THR A 57 -12.46 33.63 34.21
CA THR A 57 -12.03 35.04 34.30
C THR A 57 -11.74 35.62 32.92
N PRO A 58 -12.09 36.88 32.66
CA PRO A 58 -12.09 37.46 31.32
C PRO A 58 -10.72 38.00 30.92
N VAL A 59 -10.19 37.54 29.79
CA VAL A 59 -9.11 38.23 29.06
C VAL A 59 -9.70 38.81 27.79
N ALA A 60 -9.72 40.13 27.71
CA ALA A 60 -10.19 40.88 26.56
C ALA A 60 -9.12 40.91 25.47
N THR A 61 -9.37 40.24 24.34
CA THR A 61 -8.64 40.48 23.09
C THR A 61 -9.56 40.50 21.88
N ASN A 62 -9.08 41.23 20.88
CA ASN A 62 -9.81 42.00 19.89
C ASN A 62 -10.58 41.14 18.86
N GLN A 63 -11.89 41.35 18.76
CA GLN A 63 -12.80 40.64 17.86
C GLN A 63 -12.57 41.05 16.39
N ARG A 64 -11.75 40.30 15.64
CA ARG A 64 -11.85 40.28 14.18
C ARG A 64 -12.75 39.12 13.78
N ARG A 65 -13.96 39.45 13.28
CA ARG A 65 -14.96 38.51 12.74
C ARG A 65 -14.33 37.70 11.60
N ALA A 66 -14.02 36.43 11.85
CA ALA A 66 -13.75 35.48 10.78
C ALA A 66 -15.09 35.04 10.14
N PRO A 67 -15.18 34.93 8.80
CA PRO A 67 -16.39 34.49 8.11
C PRO A 67 -16.74 33.04 8.46
N PRO A 68 -18.02 32.64 8.35
CA PRO A 68 -18.50 31.33 8.77
C PRO A 68 -17.81 30.22 7.97
N ALA A 69 -17.11 29.34 8.67
CA ALA A 69 -16.54 28.14 8.08
C ALA A 69 -17.67 27.24 7.57
N THR A 70 -17.87 27.20 6.26
CA THR A 70 -18.77 26.26 5.60
C THR A 70 -18.28 24.85 5.87
N PHE A 71 -18.89 24.17 6.84
CA PHE A 71 -18.52 22.82 7.25
C PHE A 71 -18.93 21.85 6.13
N LEU A 72 -18.00 21.57 5.22
CA LEU A 72 -18.20 20.67 4.09
C LEU A 72 -18.28 19.23 4.61
N GLN A 73 -19.50 18.74 4.82
CA GLN A 73 -19.78 17.37 5.22
C GLN A 73 -19.43 16.41 4.06
N TYR A 74 -18.22 15.87 4.05
CA TYR A 74 -17.88 14.74 3.19
C TYR A 74 -18.59 13.49 3.70
N ARG A 75 -19.63 13.05 2.99
CA ARG A 75 -20.16 11.69 3.15
C ARG A 75 -19.21 10.72 2.45
N ILE A 76 -18.42 10.00 3.23
CA ILE A 76 -17.71 8.80 2.75
C ILE A 76 -18.80 7.84 2.25
N THR A 77 -18.80 7.56 0.95
CA THR A 77 -19.75 6.63 0.34
C THR A 77 -19.44 5.22 0.83
N ASP A 78 -20.45 4.49 1.31
CA ASP A 78 -20.42 3.10 1.79
C ASP A 78 -20.05 2.05 0.70
N ARG A 79 -19.25 2.43 -0.32
CA ARG A 79 -18.90 1.58 -1.47
C ARG A 79 -17.58 0.83 -1.32
N LEU A 80 -16.80 1.08 -0.27
CA LEU A 80 -15.86 0.05 0.14
C LEU A 80 -16.71 -1.11 0.67
N PRO A 81 -16.47 -2.37 0.28
CA PRO A 81 -17.06 -3.50 0.96
C PRO A 81 -16.57 -3.43 2.42
N CYS A 82 -17.34 -2.74 3.27
CA CYS A 82 -17.17 -2.80 4.69
C CYS A 82 -17.41 -4.27 5.04
N ARG A 83 -16.35 -5.05 5.19
CA ARG A 83 -16.42 -6.26 6.03
C ARG A 83 -17.16 -5.81 7.28
N GLY A 84 -18.33 -6.40 7.50
CA GLY A 84 -19.39 -5.83 8.33
C GLY A 84 -18.85 -5.24 9.62
N ARG A 85 -19.35 -4.05 9.97
CA ARG A 85 -19.13 -3.32 11.23
C ARG A 85 -18.69 -4.29 12.33
N ARG A 86 -17.37 -4.43 12.54
CA ARG A 86 -16.85 -5.36 13.55
C ARG A 86 -17.44 -4.90 14.87
N SER A 87 -18.35 -5.70 15.43
CA SER A 87 -18.89 -5.46 16.76
C SER A 87 -17.73 -5.43 17.75
N SER A 88 -17.97 -4.96 18.97
CA SER A 88 -16.99 -4.86 20.07
C SER A 88 -16.20 -6.14 20.39
N ALA A 89 -16.47 -7.25 19.69
CA ALA A 89 -15.59 -8.42 19.58
C ALA A 89 -14.19 -8.11 18.99
N ALA A 90 -13.94 -6.89 18.51
CA ALA A 90 -12.67 -6.47 17.91
C ALA A 90 -11.41 -6.88 18.71
N ALA A 91 -11.42 -6.80 20.04
CA ALA A 91 -10.24 -7.20 20.82
C ALA A 91 -9.95 -8.71 20.76
N SER A 92 -11.00 -9.55 20.75
CA SER A 92 -10.84 -11.01 20.67
C SER A 92 -10.48 -11.46 19.26
N ASP A 93 -11.05 -10.82 18.24
CA ASP A 93 -10.78 -11.14 16.83
C ASP A 93 -9.35 -10.75 16.43
N LEU A 94 -8.80 -9.71 17.07
CA LEU A 94 -7.39 -9.36 16.98
C LEU A 94 -6.44 -10.39 17.61
N LEU A 95 -6.91 -11.47 18.23
CA LEU A 95 -6.03 -12.55 18.72
C LEU A 95 -6.18 -13.83 17.90
N SER A 96 -7.30 -14.04 17.21
CA SER A 96 -7.52 -15.20 16.35
C SER A 96 -6.40 -15.35 15.30
N PRO A 97 -5.93 -16.59 15.01
CA PRO A 97 -4.99 -16.82 13.92
C PRO A 97 -5.62 -16.40 12.59
N ALA A 98 -4.96 -15.49 11.87
CA ALA A 98 -5.30 -15.16 10.49
C ALA A 98 -4.28 -15.86 9.57
N PRO A 99 -4.66 -16.27 8.35
CA PRO A 99 -3.70 -16.77 7.38
C PRO A 99 -2.65 -15.67 7.09
N SER A 100 -1.38 -16.06 7.02
CA SER A 100 -0.28 -15.13 6.81
C SER A 100 -0.32 -14.54 5.41
N LEU A 101 0.32 -13.39 5.21
CA LEU A 101 0.43 -12.79 3.87
C LEU A 101 1.03 -13.79 2.86
N LYS A 102 2.08 -14.52 3.27
CA LYS A 102 2.75 -15.49 2.42
C LYS A 102 1.85 -16.66 2.03
N SER A 103 1.02 -17.16 2.94
CA SER A 103 0.08 -18.25 2.61
C SER A 103 -0.99 -17.77 1.64
N ARG A 104 -1.59 -16.60 1.89
CA ARG A 104 -2.60 -16.01 1.01
C ARG A 104 -2.08 -15.75 -0.40
N LEU A 105 -0.84 -15.24 -0.51
CA LEU A 105 -0.18 -15.06 -1.81
C LEU A 105 0.09 -16.40 -2.50
N ALA A 106 0.45 -17.45 -1.77
CA ALA A 106 0.66 -18.79 -2.33
C ALA A 106 -0.65 -19.43 -2.80
N ASP A 107 -1.75 -19.17 -2.11
CA ASP A 107 -3.10 -19.65 -2.45
C ASP A 107 -3.73 -18.88 -3.62
N GLY A 108 -3.10 -17.79 -4.07
CA GLY A 108 -3.58 -16.97 -5.18
C GLY A 108 -4.69 -15.99 -4.80
N ASP A 109 -4.80 -15.63 -3.52
CA ASP A 109 -5.75 -14.62 -3.05
C ASP A 109 -5.56 -13.29 -3.79
N THR A 110 -6.68 -12.63 -4.11
CA THR A 110 -6.65 -11.22 -4.50
C THR A 110 -6.60 -10.35 -3.25
N LEU A 111 -5.52 -9.60 -3.10
CA LEU A 111 -5.22 -8.76 -1.94
C LEU A 111 -5.20 -7.28 -2.32
N TYR A 112 -5.71 -6.43 -1.43
CA TYR A 112 -5.67 -4.97 -1.57
C TYR A 112 -4.56 -4.38 -0.70
N VAL A 113 -3.70 -3.57 -1.32
CA VAL A 113 -2.50 -3.00 -0.70
C VAL A 113 -2.51 -1.48 -0.77
N LEU A 114 -1.86 -0.85 0.20
CA LEU A 114 -1.45 0.54 0.13
C LEU A 114 0.07 0.67 0.00
N PHE A 115 0.53 1.43 -0.99
CA PHE A 115 1.90 1.94 -1.02
C PHE A 115 2.01 3.18 -0.14
N LEU A 116 2.74 3.05 0.96
CA LEU A 116 2.95 4.11 1.92
C LEU A 116 4.28 4.81 1.64
N LEU A 117 4.19 5.94 0.94
CA LEU A 117 5.34 6.83 0.65
C LEU A 117 5.71 7.73 1.85
N SER A 118 4.92 7.70 2.92
CA SER A 118 5.14 8.47 4.14
C SER A 118 5.59 7.55 5.27
N PHE A 119 6.68 7.88 5.95
CA PHE A 119 7.13 7.14 7.14
C PHE A 119 6.43 7.57 8.42
N SER A 120 5.23 8.13 8.30
CA SER A 120 4.41 8.47 9.44
C SER A 120 3.84 7.21 10.06
N ARG A 121 4.27 6.92 11.29
CA ARG A 121 3.69 5.85 12.12
C ARG A 121 2.16 5.97 12.22
N THR A 122 1.64 7.19 12.32
CA THR A 122 0.20 7.45 12.40
C THR A 122 -0.51 7.07 11.11
N LEU A 123 0.06 7.39 9.94
CA LEU A 123 -0.54 7.00 8.65
C LEU A 123 -0.46 5.49 8.44
N ALA A 124 0.62 4.84 8.88
CA ALA A 124 0.73 3.39 8.86
C ALA A 124 -0.38 2.71 9.70
N GLU A 125 -0.61 3.21 10.93
CA GLU A 125 -1.70 2.71 11.79
C GLU A 125 -3.09 2.97 11.19
N LEU A 126 -3.32 4.14 10.59
CA LEU A 126 -4.57 4.44 9.89
C LEU A 126 -4.79 3.53 8.68
N ALA A 127 -3.75 3.24 7.90
CA ALA A 127 -3.84 2.32 6.78
C ALA A 127 -4.20 0.90 7.25
N ALA A 128 -3.57 0.41 8.31
CA ALA A 128 -3.92 -0.87 8.91
C ALA A 128 -5.39 -0.92 9.35
N LEU A 129 -5.86 0.11 10.06
CA LEU A 129 -7.24 0.21 10.53
C LEU A 129 -8.25 0.42 9.39
N ALA A 130 -7.83 0.95 8.23
CA ALA A 130 -8.65 1.04 7.03
C ALA A 130 -8.94 -0.32 6.38
N GLY A 131 -8.23 -1.37 6.78
CA GLY A 131 -8.49 -2.75 6.38
C GLY A 131 -7.79 -3.19 5.09
N TYR A 132 -6.67 -2.55 4.72
CA TYR A 132 -5.78 -3.08 3.69
C TYR A 132 -5.23 -4.46 4.11
N ASP A 133 -5.11 -5.38 3.15
CA ASP A 133 -4.59 -6.74 3.41
C ASP A 133 -3.11 -6.72 3.78
N TYR A 134 -2.35 -5.75 3.26
CA TYR A 134 -0.99 -5.43 3.66
C TYR A 134 -0.61 -4.00 3.27
N VAL A 135 0.47 -3.48 3.84
CA VAL A 135 1.00 -2.14 3.50
C VAL A 135 2.44 -2.26 3.03
N VAL A 136 2.77 -1.59 1.94
CA VAL A 136 4.15 -1.45 1.46
C VAL A 136 4.75 -0.21 2.10
N VAL A 137 5.81 -0.38 2.90
CA VAL A 137 6.65 0.73 3.36
C VAL A 137 7.76 0.90 2.34
N ASP A 138 7.67 1.99 1.57
CA ASP A 138 8.54 2.23 0.43
C ASP A 138 9.81 2.98 0.84
N MET A 139 10.94 2.27 0.96
CA MET A 139 12.26 2.88 1.22
C MET A 139 13.05 3.16 -0.06
N GLU A 140 12.44 3.04 -1.25
CA GLU A 140 13.03 3.46 -2.52
C GLU A 140 12.60 4.91 -2.79
N HIS A 141 11.28 5.14 -2.89
CA HIS A 141 10.73 6.43 -3.31
C HIS A 141 10.44 7.38 -2.14
N GLY A 142 10.34 6.83 -0.93
CA GLY A 142 10.01 7.58 0.26
C GLY A 142 11.24 8.24 0.91
N LEU A 143 11.03 9.33 1.65
CA LEU A 143 12.10 10.14 2.26
C LEU A 143 12.75 9.55 3.54
N GLY A 144 12.40 8.32 3.93
CA GLY A 144 12.78 7.74 5.21
C GLY A 144 13.78 6.60 5.09
N GLY A 145 14.37 6.21 6.22
CA GLY A 145 15.33 5.13 6.31
C GLY A 145 14.86 4.00 7.24
N ILE A 146 15.83 3.18 7.64
CA ILE A 146 15.61 2.01 8.49
C ILE A 146 14.90 2.37 9.81
N PRO A 147 15.28 3.44 10.54
CA PRO A 147 14.64 3.76 11.82
C PRO A 147 13.15 4.10 11.66
N GLU A 148 12.80 4.88 10.64
CA GLU A 148 11.41 5.29 10.40
C GLU A 148 10.58 4.14 9.84
N ALA A 149 11.17 3.31 8.97
CA ALA A 149 10.55 2.07 8.48
C ALA A 149 10.24 1.11 9.63
N LEU A 150 11.15 0.97 10.59
CA LEU A 150 10.93 0.14 11.79
C LEU A 150 9.76 0.66 12.63
N ALA A 151 9.58 1.98 12.75
CA ALA A 151 8.45 2.56 13.47
C ALA A 151 7.11 2.26 12.76
N CYS A 152 7.08 2.33 11.43
CA CYS A 152 5.91 1.95 10.62
C CYS A 152 5.61 0.46 10.76
N LEU A 153 6.61 -0.40 10.61
CA LEU A 153 6.49 -1.85 10.78
C LEU A 153 5.89 -2.20 12.14
N ARG A 154 6.38 -1.58 13.23
CA ARG A 154 5.83 -1.82 14.58
C ARG A 154 4.37 -1.38 14.74
N ALA A 155 3.94 -0.34 14.03
CA ALA A 155 2.55 0.10 14.05
C ALA A 155 1.64 -0.83 13.24
N LEU A 156 2.10 -1.29 12.08
CA LEU A 156 1.39 -2.25 11.23
C LEU A 156 1.25 -3.61 11.94
N ASP A 157 2.34 -4.13 12.51
CA ASP A 157 2.35 -5.37 13.29
C ASP A 157 1.40 -5.27 14.50
N ALA A 158 1.41 -4.14 15.21
CA ALA A 158 0.50 -3.89 16.33
C ALA A 158 -0.98 -3.89 15.91
N ALA A 159 -1.28 -3.51 14.67
CA ALA A 159 -2.62 -3.54 14.10
C ALA A 159 -2.89 -4.86 13.32
N ARG A 160 -1.97 -5.82 13.37
CA ARG A 160 -2.02 -7.11 12.67
C ARG A 160 -2.19 -7.00 11.16
N THR A 161 -1.57 -5.99 10.58
CA THR A 161 -1.50 -5.82 9.14
C THR A 161 -0.11 -6.21 8.66
N PRO A 162 0.00 -7.25 7.81
CA PRO A 162 1.26 -7.62 7.18
C PRO A 162 1.94 -6.44 6.49
N VAL A 163 3.27 -6.47 6.50
CA VAL A 163 4.09 -5.40 5.94
C VAL A 163 5.00 -5.92 4.85
N VAL A 164 5.08 -5.13 3.80
CA VAL A 164 5.99 -5.32 2.69
C VAL A 164 7.02 -4.22 2.73
N LEU A 165 8.29 -4.56 2.91
CA LEU A 165 9.37 -3.57 2.93
C LEU A 165 9.99 -3.50 1.54
N CYS A 166 9.90 -2.34 0.89
CA CYS A 166 10.66 -2.09 -0.34
C CYS A 166 12.07 -1.63 0.03
N LEU A 167 13.09 -2.40 -0.33
CA LEU A 167 14.49 -2.06 -0.08
C LEU A 167 15.03 -1.14 -1.19
N PRO A 168 15.92 -0.18 -0.86
CA PRO A 168 16.57 0.67 -1.86
C PRO A 168 17.53 -0.11 -2.77
N GLU A 169 18.00 -1.29 -2.33
CA GLU A 169 18.82 -2.20 -3.13
C GLU A 169 18.63 -3.65 -2.68
N ALA A 170 18.87 -4.59 -3.60
CA ALA A 170 18.88 -6.01 -3.31
C ALA A 170 20.21 -6.38 -2.67
N SER A 171 20.31 -6.26 -1.35
CA SER A 171 21.48 -6.73 -0.62
C SER A 171 21.11 -7.49 0.65
N ALA A 172 21.93 -8.49 0.98
CA ALA A 172 21.74 -9.30 2.19
C ALA A 172 21.83 -8.43 3.45
N VAL A 173 22.54 -7.30 3.41
CA VAL A 173 22.63 -6.36 4.54
C VAL A 173 21.26 -5.75 4.82
N TRP A 174 20.58 -5.25 3.79
CA TRP A 174 19.24 -4.68 3.94
C TRP A 174 18.20 -5.73 4.34
N ALA A 175 18.21 -6.89 3.68
CA ALA A 175 17.31 -7.99 4.02
C ALA A 175 17.47 -8.44 5.50
N LYS A 176 18.71 -8.55 5.99
CA LYS A 176 18.99 -8.91 7.40
C LYS A 176 18.53 -7.84 8.39
N LYS A 177 18.56 -6.55 8.03
CA LYS A 177 18.07 -5.48 8.93
C LYS A 177 16.55 -5.53 9.13
N CYS A 178 15.82 -6.18 8.22
CA CYS A 178 14.38 -6.37 8.33
C CYS A 178 13.96 -7.52 9.25
N ARG A 179 14.89 -8.37 9.70
CA ARG A 179 14.59 -9.62 10.42
C ARG A 179 15.30 -9.72 11.77
N TYR A 180 14.67 -10.41 12.73
CA TYR A 180 15.32 -10.74 14.00
C TYR A 180 16.38 -11.85 13.82
N PRO A 181 17.35 -11.97 14.74
CA PRO A 181 18.21 -13.15 14.82
C PRO A 181 17.39 -14.47 14.91
N PRO A 182 17.86 -15.59 14.34
CA PRO A 182 19.15 -15.78 13.67
C PRO A 182 19.19 -15.34 12.20
N ARG A 183 18.04 -15.01 11.59
CA ARG A 183 17.95 -14.68 10.15
C ARG A 183 18.40 -13.26 9.82
N GLY A 184 18.47 -12.39 10.81
CA GLY A 184 18.84 -10.99 10.64
C GLY A 184 19.49 -10.37 11.86
N VAL A 185 19.50 -9.04 11.87
CA VAL A 185 20.21 -8.22 12.87
C VAL A 185 19.31 -7.13 13.47
N ARG A 186 17.99 -7.24 13.31
CA ARG A 186 17.02 -6.32 13.92
C ARG A 186 17.13 -6.36 15.44
N GLY A 187 17.20 -5.19 16.08
CA GLY A 187 17.31 -5.08 17.54
C GLY A 187 16.12 -5.72 18.26
N ALA A 188 16.40 -6.67 19.16
CA ALA A 188 15.42 -7.50 19.86
C ALA A 188 14.68 -6.80 21.01
N ALA A 189 14.37 -5.51 20.87
CA ALA A 189 13.52 -4.77 21.81
C ALA A 189 12.03 -5.10 21.64
N HIS A 190 11.68 -6.28 21.11
CA HIS A 190 10.28 -6.63 20.86
C HIS A 190 9.43 -6.68 22.14
N PRO A 191 9.90 -7.11 23.33
CA PRO A 191 9.02 -7.23 24.51
C PRO A 191 8.50 -5.90 25.05
N ILE A 192 9.05 -4.76 24.63
CA ILE A 192 8.63 -3.43 25.12
C ILE A 192 7.83 -2.64 24.09
N VAL A 193 7.59 -3.18 22.89
CA VAL A 193 6.82 -2.50 21.84
C VAL A 193 5.40 -3.04 21.74
N ARG A 194 4.50 -2.17 21.28
CA ARG A 194 3.09 -2.51 21.07
C ARG A 194 2.89 -3.69 20.10
N ALA A 195 3.80 -3.89 19.14
CA ALA A 195 3.73 -4.98 18.16
C ALA A 195 3.64 -6.38 18.80
N SER A 196 4.31 -6.58 19.95
CA SER A 196 4.26 -7.82 20.73
C SER A 196 3.26 -7.75 21.89
N ALA A 197 2.31 -6.82 21.82
CA ALA A 197 1.46 -6.44 22.93
C ALA A 197 2.26 -6.14 24.21
N TYR A 198 3.40 -5.44 24.12
CA TYR A 198 4.28 -5.18 25.26
C TYR A 198 4.77 -6.47 25.96
N GLY A 199 5.09 -7.48 25.15
CA GLY A 199 5.62 -8.76 25.62
C GLY A 199 4.55 -9.76 26.06
N PHE A 200 3.27 -9.41 26.01
CA PHE A 200 2.17 -10.34 26.33
C PHE A 200 1.81 -11.28 25.17
N ASP A 201 2.36 -11.04 23.97
CA ASP A 201 2.18 -11.93 22.82
C ASP A 201 3.43 -12.76 22.53
N ASP A 202 3.47 -13.95 23.11
CA ASP A 202 4.56 -14.92 22.97
C ASP A 202 4.74 -15.44 21.54
N SER A 203 3.72 -15.30 20.68
CA SER A 203 3.77 -15.75 19.29
C SER A 203 4.18 -14.66 18.30
N TYR A 204 4.49 -13.44 18.77
CA TYR A 204 4.90 -12.33 17.90
C TYR A 204 6.12 -12.68 17.03
N LEU A 205 7.17 -13.26 17.64
CA LEU A 205 8.41 -13.53 16.91
C LEU A 205 8.24 -14.55 15.79
N SER A 206 7.40 -15.58 15.99
CA SER A 206 7.13 -16.58 14.96
C SER A 206 6.26 -16.00 13.84
N ARG A 207 5.21 -15.25 14.18
CA ARG A 207 4.29 -14.68 13.17
C ARG A 207 4.91 -13.56 12.35
N CYS A 208 5.69 -12.65 12.96
CA CYS A 208 6.21 -11.48 12.24
C CYS A 208 7.10 -11.88 11.05
N GLU A 209 7.71 -13.07 11.08
CA GLU A 209 8.47 -13.60 9.95
C GLU A 209 7.58 -13.97 8.77
N ASP A 210 6.40 -14.56 9.02
CA ASP A 210 5.46 -14.97 7.99
C ASP A 210 4.65 -13.79 7.44
N ASP A 211 4.47 -12.74 8.24
CA ASP A 211 3.75 -11.52 7.90
C ASP A 211 4.65 -10.39 7.35
N THR A 212 5.98 -10.55 7.41
CA THR A 212 6.90 -9.62 6.75
C THR A 212 7.38 -10.19 5.41
N LEU A 213 7.13 -9.43 4.34
CA LEU A 213 7.69 -9.68 3.01
C LEU A 213 8.75 -8.63 2.68
N VAL A 214 9.89 -9.04 2.13
CA VAL A 214 10.96 -8.13 1.68
C VAL A 214 10.98 -8.12 0.17
N ILE A 215 10.72 -6.95 -0.39
CA ILE A 215 10.73 -6.71 -1.84
C ILE A 215 11.92 -5.81 -2.16
N CYS A 216 12.60 -6.11 -3.25
CA CYS A 216 13.48 -5.14 -3.88
C CYS A 216 12.90 -4.75 -5.23
N GLN A 217 12.75 -3.45 -5.47
CA GLN A 217 12.51 -2.94 -6.80
C GLN A 217 13.81 -2.97 -7.60
N VAL A 218 13.84 -3.73 -8.68
CA VAL A 218 14.98 -3.83 -9.60
C VAL A 218 14.56 -3.19 -10.92
N GLU A 219 14.57 -1.87 -10.91
CA GLU A 219 13.99 -1.04 -11.98
C GLU A 219 14.99 -0.05 -12.56
N THR A 220 16.29 -0.29 -12.38
CA THR A 220 17.34 0.47 -13.07
C THR A 220 18.12 -0.41 -14.03
N ALA A 221 18.65 0.16 -15.11
CA ALA A 221 19.44 -0.59 -16.08
C ALA A 221 20.65 -1.29 -15.43
N THR A 222 21.27 -0.63 -14.44
CA THR A 222 22.40 -1.17 -13.67
C THR A 222 21.97 -2.32 -12.75
N ALA A 223 20.80 -2.23 -12.11
CA ALA A 223 20.29 -3.30 -11.27
C ALA A 223 19.82 -4.51 -12.11
N ILE A 224 19.23 -4.27 -13.28
CA ILE A 224 18.86 -5.35 -14.23
C ILE A 224 20.09 -6.07 -14.78
N ALA A 225 21.20 -5.35 -15.04
CA ALA A 225 22.45 -5.99 -15.46
C ALA A 225 22.97 -6.99 -14.41
N LYS A 226 22.60 -6.83 -13.14
CA LYS A 226 22.98 -7.70 -12.00
C LYS A 226 21.81 -8.58 -11.52
N ILE A 227 20.77 -8.75 -12.32
CA ILE A 227 19.52 -9.39 -11.88
C ILE A 227 19.69 -10.81 -11.34
N ASP A 228 20.62 -11.60 -11.89
CA ASP A 228 20.90 -12.97 -11.41
C ASP A 228 21.39 -12.98 -9.94
N ALA A 229 22.21 -11.99 -9.57
CA ALA A 229 22.65 -11.81 -8.19
C ALA A 229 21.50 -11.32 -7.32
N ASN A 230 20.74 -10.31 -7.78
CA ASN A 230 19.62 -9.73 -7.04
C ASN A 230 18.52 -10.77 -6.74
N ALA A 231 18.20 -11.65 -7.70
CA ALA A 231 17.18 -12.69 -7.57
C ALA A 231 17.54 -13.82 -6.59
N THR A 232 18.81 -13.90 -6.19
CA THR A 232 19.33 -14.96 -5.33
C THR A 232 19.80 -14.47 -3.97
N VAL A 233 19.66 -13.18 -3.67
CA VAL A 233 19.97 -12.58 -2.36
C VAL A 233 19.15 -13.26 -1.26
N ASP A 234 19.84 -13.79 -0.26
CA ASP A 234 19.21 -14.38 0.90
C ASP A 234 18.40 -13.33 1.70
N GLY A 235 17.15 -13.68 2.00
CA GLY A 235 16.19 -12.81 2.68
C GLY A 235 15.42 -11.83 1.79
N VAL A 236 15.70 -11.75 0.48
CA VAL A 236 14.82 -11.04 -0.47
C VAL A 236 13.73 -12.01 -0.94
N ASP A 237 12.47 -11.68 -0.63
CA ASP A 237 11.33 -12.54 -0.96
C ASP A 237 10.83 -12.29 -2.39
N VAL A 238 10.87 -11.03 -2.87
CA VAL A 238 10.41 -10.65 -4.21
C VAL A 238 11.40 -9.70 -4.88
N VAL A 239 11.69 -9.96 -6.14
CA VAL A 239 12.28 -8.97 -7.04
C VAL A 239 11.16 -8.39 -7.89
N GLN A 240 10.85 -7.13 -7.64
CA GLN A 240 9.77 -6.41 -8.31
C GLN A 240 10.33 -5.54 -9.44
N MET A 241 9.64 -5.53 -10.58
CA MET A 241 10.00 -4.70 -11.71
C MET A 241 9.03 -3.50 -11.84
N GLY A 242 9.57 -2.28 -11.90
CA GLY A 242 8.84 -1.06 -12.21
C GLY A 242 9.11 -0.58 -13.64
N PRO A 243 8.14 -0.67 -14.56
CA PRO A 243 8.34 -0.21 -15.93
C PRO A 243 8.60 1.29 -16.06
N LEU A 244 8.02 2.11 -15.18
CA LEU A 244 8.16 3.57 -15.22
C LEU A 244 9.57 3.99 -14.83
N ASP A 245 10.06 3.49 -13.70
CA ASP A 245 11.40 3.82 -13.21
C ASP A 245 12.48 3.20 -14.10
N LEU A 246 12.22 2.03 -14.69
CA LEU A 246 13.09 1.46 -15.71
C LEU A 246 13.15 2.31 -16.97
N SER A 247 12.01 2.81 -17.45
CA SER A 247 11.98 3.71 -18.59
C SER A 247 12.78 4.98 -18.30
N ALA A 248 12.64 5.56 -17.10
CA ALA A 248 13.39 6.72 -16.65
C ALA A 248 14.90 6.44 -16.60
N SER A 249 15.29 5.34 -15.96
CA SER A 249 16.70 4.91 -15.83
C SER A 249 17.37 4.67 -17.19
N MET A 250 16.61 4.22 -18.19
CA MET A 250 17.11 3.99 -19.55
C MET A 250 17.09 5.25 -20.44
N GLY A 251 16.66 6.40 -19.92
CA GLY A 251 16.56 7.66 -20.66
C GLY A 251 15.28 7.82 -21.50
N TYR A 252 14.28 6.97 -21.27
CA TYR A 252 12.98 6.95 -21.96
C TYR A 252 11.83 7.33 -21.01
N LEU A 253 12.01 8.38 -20.19
CA LEU A 253 11.01 8.81 -19.22
C LEU A 253 9.63 8.98 -19.88
N TRP A 254 8.60 8.35 -19.30
CA TRP A 254 7.21 8.26 -19.81
C TRP A 254 6.99 7.40 -21.07
N ASP A 255 8.03 6.94 -21.77
CA ASP A 255 7.91 6.05 -22.93
C ASP A 255 7.96 4.57 -22.50
N LEU A 256 6.90 4.15 -21.81
CA LEU A 256 6.70 2.75 -21.40
C LEU A 256 6.53 1.80 -22.60
N GLY A 257 6.11 2.35 -23.75
CA GLY A 257 5.96 1.63 -25.01
C GLY A 257 7.29 1.30 -25.68
N ASN A 258 8.39 1.92 -25.23
CA ASN A 258 9.70 1.78 -25.82
C ASN A 258 10.10 0.31 -25.96
N ARG A 259 10.46 -0.08 -27.18
CA ARG A 259 10.83 -1.47 -27.48
C ARG A 259 12.01 -1.96 -26.65
N LYS A 260 12.98 -1.09 -26.35
CA LYS A 260 14.14 -1.44 -25.53
C LYS A 260 13.73 -1.66 -24.09
N VAL A 261 12.94 -0.75 -23.50
CA VAL A 261 12.43 -0.89 -22.12
C VAL A 261 11.66 -2.21 -21.97
N ARG A 262 10.74 -2.50 -22.90
CA ARG A 262 9.96 -3.75 -22.88
C ARG A 262 10.83 -4.99 -23.05
N ALA A 263 11.85 -4.95 -23.91
CA ALA A 263 12.78 -6.06 -24.10
C ALA A 263 13.63 -6.30 -22.85
N THR A 264 14.15 -5.23 -22.24
CA THR A 264 14.93 -5.29 -20.99
C THR A 264 14.09 -5.82 -19.84
N LEU A 265 12.83 -5.38 -19.71
CA LEU A 265 11.89 -5.89 -18.71
C LEU A 265 11.66 -7.40 -18.89
N ARG A 266 11.32 -7.86 -20.11
CA ARG A 266 11.12 -9.28 -20.41
C ARG A 266 12.37 -10.12 -20.15
N GLU A 267 13.55 -9.59 -20.46
CA GLU A 267 14.80 -10.28 -20.17
C GLU A 267 15.01 -10.42 -18.65
N ALA A 268 14.76 -9.37 -17.88
CA ALA A 268 14.88 -9.38 -16.44
C ALA A 268 13.89 -10.38 -15.80
N GLU A 269 12.61 -10.32 -16.21
CA GLU A 269 11.56 -11.27 -15.79
C GLU A 269 11.98 -12.71 -16.06
N ARG A 270 12.47 -13.00 -17.28
CA ARG A 270 12.96 -14.33 -17.65
C ARG A 270 14.10 -14.78 -16.73
N LYS A 271 15.09 -13.92 -16.47
CA LYS A 271 16.24 -14.25 -15.60
C LYS A 271 15.81 -14.56 -14.16
N VAL A 272 14.89 -13.78 -13.59
CA VAL A 272 14.32 -14.07 -12.25
C VAL A 272 13.60 -15.42 -12.23
N LEU A 273 12.77 -15.70 -13.23
CA LEU A 273 12.04 -16.97 -13.33
C LEU A 273 12.99 -18.17 -13.47
N GLU A 274 14.04 -18.04 -14.28
CA GLU A 274 15.05 -19.10 -14.45
C GLU A 274 15.89 -19.31 -13.19
N ALA A 275 16.28 -18.24 -12.49
CA ALA A 275 16.96 -18.34 -11.20
C ALA A 275 16.10 -19.11 -10.18
N LYS A 276 14.78 -18.85 -10.15
CA LYS A 276 13.85 -19.58 -9.30
C LYS A 276 13.74 -21.06 -9.66
N LYS A 277 13.67 -21.40 -10.94
CA LYS A 277 13.66 -22.81 -11.40
C LYS A 277 14.95 -23.54 -11.01
N LYS A 278 16.12 -22.93 -11.24
CA LYS A 278 17.43 -23.50 -10.87
C LYS A 278 17.53 -23.77 -9.38
N LYS A 279 17.11 -22.83 -8.53
CA LYS A 279 17.15 -23.00 -7.08
C LYS A 279 16.14 -24.05 -6.60
N LYS A 280 14.93 -24.10 -7.18
CA LYS A 280 13.95 -25.18 -6.91
C LYS A 280 14.48 -26.57 -7.30
N ALA A 281 15.20 -26.68 -8.43
CA ALA A 281 15.82 -27.95 -8.83
C ALA A 281 16.99 -28.34 -7.90
N ALA A 282 17.73 -27.36 -7.38
CA ALA A 282 18.81 -27.56 -6.41
C ALA A 282 18.32 -27.72 -4.95
N ALA A 283 17.01 -27.66 -4.69
CA ALA A 283 16.40 -27.50 -3.37
C ALA A 283 16.47 -28.73 -2.44
N ALA A 284 17.46 -29.61 -2.62
CA ALA A 284 18.09 -30.22 -1.45
C ALA A 284 18.73 -29.14 -0.53
N SER A 285 18.93 -27.91 -1.02
CA SER A 285 19.41 -26.75 -0.26
C SER A 285 18.28 -25.74 0.02
N GLY A 286 17.93 -25.54 1.30
CA GLY A 286 16.76 -24.80 1.79
C GLY A 286 16.75 -23.27 1.58
N GLY A 287 17.37 -22.74 0.52
CA GLY A 287 17.29 -21.32 0.19
C GLY A 287 16.11 -21.01 -0.73
N ASN A 288 15.27 -20.03 -0.39
CA ASN A 288 14.19 -19.61 -1.28
C ASN A 288 14.72 -18.65 -2.36
N ALA A 289 14.30 -18.83 -3.63
CA ALA A 289 14.60 -17.86 -4.69
C ALA A 289 13.46 -16.86 -4.75
N ALA A 290 13.80 -15.59 -4.98
CA ALA A 290 12.83 -14.51 -4.99
C ALA A 290 11.70 -14.79 -5.99
N TYR A 291 10.48 -14.40 -5.64
CA TYR A 291 9.37 -14.33 -6.58
C TYR A 291 9.58 -13.16 -7.53
N LEU A 292 9.04 -13.29 -8.74
CA LEU A 292 8.93 -12.17 -9.66
C LEU A 292 7.70 -11.34 -9.26
N GLY A 293 7.90 -10.07 -8.96
CA GLY A 293 6.85 -9.07 -8.80
C GLY A 293 6.85 -8.10 -9.98
N GLY A 294 5.71 -7.47 -10.24
CA GLY A 294 5.61 -6.47 -11.29
C GLY A 294 4.23 -5.84 -11.36
N PHE A 295 4.13 -4.73 -12.08
CA PHE A 295 2.85 -4.05 -12.30
C PHE A 295 2.15 -4.65 -13.52
N ALA A 296 0.83 -4.85 -13.40
CA ALA A 296 0.02 -5.25 -14.53
C ALA A 296 -0.03 -4.10 -15.55
N MET A 297 0.71 -4.25 -16.65
CA MET A 297 0.70 -3.29 -17.75
C MET A 297 -0.48 -3.56 -18.67
N GLN A 298 -1.13 -2.50 -19.15
CA GLN A 298 -2.07 -2.64 -20.26
C GLN A 298 -1.34 -3.30 -21.43
N LYS A 299 -1.94 -4.32 -22.04
CA LYS A 299 -1.42 -4.87 -23.29
C LYS A 299 -1.42 -3.74 -24.30
N ALA A 300 -0.24 -3.40 -24.82
CA ALA A 300 -0.16 -2.61 -26.03
C ALA A 300 -0.87 -3.42 -27.12
N GLU A 301 -1.94 -2.84 -27.69
CA GLU A 301 -2.61 -3.35 -28.89
C GLU A 301 -1.63 -3.48 -30.06
#